data_AF-A0A381L7J9-F1
#
_entry.id   AF-A0A381L7J9-F1
#
_cell.length_a   1.000
_cell.length_b   1.000
_cell.length_c   1.000
_cell.angle_alpha   90.00
_cell.angle_beta   90.00
_cell.angle_gamma   90.00
#
_symmetry.space_group_name_H-M   'P 1'
#
loop_
_entity.id
_entity.type
_entity.pdbx_description
1 polymer ?
#
loop_
_entity_poly.entity_id
_entity_poly.type
_entity_poly.pdbx_seq_one_letter_code
_entity_poly.pdbx_strand_id
1 'polypeptide(L)'
;MSTKIAYQHYLRALSRWPHDVLRPECRFQDVLRRRIDLRLLPKANQNGQDSLARSVVPKKINEKDELAQANSLYLLLEDRF
;
A
#
# COMPACT_ATOMS: atom_id res chain seq x y z
N MET A 1 -3.33 -8.84 15.76
CA MET A 1 -3.55 -9.63 14.55
C MET A 1 -2.33 -9.35 13.64
N SER A 2 -2.11 -10.06 12.53
CA SER A 2 -0.82 -10.00 11.79
C SER A 2 -0.85 -8.97 10.65
N THR A 3 0.25 -8.24 10.42
CA THR A 3 0.47 -7.35 9.25
C THR A 3 0.15 -8.03 7.90
N LYS A 4 0.25 -9.37 7.85
CA LYS A 4 -0.15 -10.20 6.72
C LYS A 4 -1.63 -10.07 6.35
N ILE A 5 -2.52 -9.87 7.33
CA ILE A 5 -3.97 -9.74 7.09
C ILE A 5 -4.25 -8.41 6.40
N ALA A 6 -3.71 -7.31 6.92
CA ALA A 6 -3.82 -6.00 6.28
C ALA A 6 -3.27 -6.04 4.84
N TYR A 7 -2.12 -6.68 4.64
CA TYR A 7 -1.54 -6.88 3.31
C TYR A 7 -2.48 -7.62 2.34
N GLN A 8 -3.12 -8.70 2.79
CA GLN A 8 -4.10 -9.43 1.97
C GLN A 8 -5.32 -8.58 1.60
N HIS A 9 -5.82 -7.74 2.52
CA HIS A 9 -6.92 -6.82 2.22
C HIS A 9 -6.53 -5.80 1.15
N TYR A 10 -5.32 -5.25 1.22
CA TYR A 10 -4.82 -4.37 0.17
C TYR A 10 -4.75 -5.06 -1.19
N LEU A 11 -4.21 -6.29 -1.26
CA LEU A 11 -4.12 -7.01 -2.53
C LEU A 11 -5.50 -7.29 -3.13
N ARG A 12 -6.48 -7.68 -2.31
CA ARG A 12 -7.86 -7.90 -2.74
C ARG A 12 -8.57 -6.62 -3.17
N ALA A 13 -8.31 -5.51 -2.50
CA ALA A 13 -8.85 -4.22 -2.90
C ALA A 13 -8.29 -3.83 -4.28
N LEU A 14 -6.97 -3.93 -4.45
CA LEU A 14 -6.28 -3.55 -5.69
C LEU A 14 -6.65 -4.43 -6.88
N SER A 15 -6.95 -5.72 -6.67
CA SER A 15 -7.37 -6.60 -7.76
C SER A 15 -8.72 -6.22 -8.37
N ARG A 16 -9.56 -5.47 -7.63
CA ARG A 16 -10.86 -5.00 -8.11
C ARG A 16 -10.78 -3.64 -8.82
N TRP A 17 -9.67 -2.92 -8.69
CA TRP A 17 -9.53 -1.62 -9.32
C TRP A 17 -9.45 -1.74 -10.85
N PRO A 18 -10.03 -0.79 -11.59
CA PRO A 18 -9.95 -0.80 -13.05
C PRO A 18 -8.50 -0.64 -13.52
N HIS A 19 -8.24 -1.14 -14.72
CA HIS A 19 -6.95 -1.00 -15.38
C HIS A 19 -6.96 0.30 -16.19
N ASP A 20 -6.05 1.23 -15.88
CA ASP A 20 -5.93 2.47 -16.64
C ASP A 20 -5.25 2.19 -17.99
N VAL A 21 -6.05 2.23 -19.07
CA VAL A 21 -5.58 1.99 -20.44
C VAL A 21 -4.81 3.19 -20.99
N LEU A 22 -5.08 4.40 -20.46
CA LEU A 22 -4.46 5.64 -20.95
C LEU A 22 -3.00 5.75 -20.53
N ARG A 23 -2.63 5.16 -19.39
CA ARG A 23 -1.27 5.18 -18.84
C ARG A 23 -0.83 3.79 -18.39
N PRO A 24 -0.43 2.93 -19.34
CA PRO A 24 0.02 1.58 -19.00
C PRO A 24 1.28 1.55 -18.14
N GLU A 25 2.14 2.58 -18.25
CA GLU A 25 3.43 2.67 -17.54
C GLU A 25 3.29 3.06 -16.05
N CYS A 26 2.19 3.69 -15.67
CA CYS A 26 2.00 4.26 -14.33
C CYS A 26 0.63 3.90 -13.79
N ARG A 27 0.42 2.60 -13.55
CA ARG A 27 -0.84 2.10 -12.99
C ARG A 27 -0.89 2.35 -11.50
N PHE A 28 -2.05 2.83 -11.04
CA PHE A 28 -2.31 3.02 -9.62
C PHE A 28 -2.03 1.75 -8.80
N GLN A 29 -2.44 0.59 -9.33
CA GLN A 29 -2.23 -0.71 -8.68
C GLN A 29 -0.75 -0.97 -8.38
N ASP A 30 0.13 -0.72 -9.36
CA ASP A 30 1.56 -1.03 -9.26
C ASP A 30 2.26 -0.06 -8.29
N VAL A 31 1.91 1.23 -8.37
CA VAL A 31 2.44 2.25 -7.45
C VAL A 31 2.03 1.95 -6.01
N LEU A 32 0.75 1.60 -5.78
CA LEU A 32 0.26 1.33 -4.44
C LEU A 32 0.84 0.03 -3.88
N ARG A 33 0.93 -1.04 -4.68
CA ARG A 33 1.60 -2.30 -4.31
C ARG A 33 3.02 -2.03 -3.83
N ARG A 34 3.83 -1.34 -4.65
CA ARG A 34 5.21 -1.00 -4.29
C ARG A 34 5.30 -0.24 -2.97
N ARG A 35 4.37 0.69 -2.73
CA ARG A 35 4.33 1.46 -1.47
C ARG A 35 3.96 0.60 -0.27
N ILE A 36 2.99 -0.31 -0.42
CA ILE A 36 2.56 -1.22 0.63
C ILE A 36 3.68 -2.22 0.95
N ASP A 37 4.34 -2.77 -0.07
CA ASP A 37 5.47 -3.68 0.08
C ASP A 37 6.60 -3.03 0.87
N LEU A 38 7.00 -1.82 0.49
CA LEU A 38 8.04 -1.06 1.20
C LEU A 38 7.70 -0.73 2.65
N ARG A 39 6.40 -0.67 2.99
CA ARG A 39 5.92 -0.32 4.33
C ARG A 39 5.71 -1.55 5.21
N LEU A 40 5.06 -2.59 4.69
CA LEU A 40 4.59 -3.75 5.46
C LEU A 40 5.55 -4.94 5.42
N LEU A 41 6.34 -5.08 4.35
CA LEU A 41 7.38 -6.11 4.33
C LEU A 41 8.57 -5.61 5.15
N PRO A 42 9.07 -6.40 6.10
CA PRO A 42 10.28 -6.04 6.83
C PRO A 42 11.42 -5.92 5.81
N LYS A 43 12.07 -4.76 5.76
CA LYS A 43 13.31 -4.57 5.00
C LYS A 43 14.36 -5.51 5.59
N ALA A 44 14.61 -6.64 4.93
CA ALA A 44 15.74 -7.49 5.24
C ALA A 44 17.02 -6.69 4.88
N ASN A 45 17.62 -6.07 5.90
CA ASN A 45 18.95 -5.46 5.91
C ASN A 45 19.21 -4.38 4.83
N GLN A 46 18.91 -3.11 5.14
CA GLN A 46 19.47 -1.98 4.41
C GLN A 46 20.75 -1.51 5.12
N ASN A 47 21.87 -2.16 4.81
CA ASN A 47 23.18 -1.59 5.03
C ASN A 47 23.43 -0.55 3.93
N GLY A 48 23.52 0.72 4.31
CA GLY A 48 24.10 1.77 3.47
C GLY A 48 23.15 2.43 2.47
N GLN A 49 22.87 3.70 2.75
CA GLN A 49 22.74 4.80 1.79
C GLN A 49 21.61 4.72 0.75
N ASP A 50 20.54 5.50 1.00
CA ASP A 50 19.86 6.30 -0.02
C ASP A 50 18.99 7.37 0.65
N SER A 51 19.65 8.48 0.99
CA SER A 51 19.12 9.62 1.75
C SER A 51 18.36 10.63 0.88
N LEU A 52 17.60 10.20 -0.14
CA LEU A 52 16.91 11.14 -1.05
C LEU A 52 15.42 10.86 -1.33
N ALA A 53 14.77 9.99 -0.56
CA ALA A 53 13.32 9.81 -0.64
C ALA A 53 12.67 9.97 0.74
N ARG A 54 12.30 11.22 1.03
CA ARG A 54 11.28 11.68 2.00
C ARG A 54 11.42 11.08 3.41
N SER A 55 11.79 11.93 4.36
CA SER A 55 11.61 11.73 5.80
C SER A 55 10.23 11.16 6.12
N VAL A 56 10.14 9.85 6.28
CA VAL A 56 9.03 9.19 6.96
C VAL A 56 9.70 8.53 8.13
N VAL A 57 9.65 9.20 9.29
CA VAL A 57 9.87 8.56 10.59
C VAL A 57 9.26 7.17 10.51
N PRO A 58 9.94 6.08 10.89
CA PRO A 58 9.34 4.75 10.90
C PRO A 58 8.16 4.78 11.89
N LYS A 59 6.99 5.19 11.40
CA LYS A 59 5.77 5.26 12.17
C LYS A 59 5.50 3.81 12.55
N LYS A 60 5.43 3.54 13.86
CA LYS A 60 5.04 2.24 14.38
C LYS A 60 3.80 1.79 13.60
N ILE A 61 3.90 0.67 12.90
CA ILE A 61 2.84 0.18 12.03
C ILE A 61 1.69 -0.22 12.94
N ASN A 62 0.64 0.60 12.94
CA ASN A 62 -0.59 0.35 13.67
C ASN A 62 -1.52 -0.45 12.77
N GLU A 63 -1.79 -1.69 13.16
CA GLU A 63 -2.63 -2.60 12.37
C GLU A 63 -4.04 -2.04 12.10
N LYS A 64 -4.68 -1.43 13.11
CA LYS A 64 -6.02 -0.85 12.96
C LYS A 64 -6.06 0.26 11.92
N ASP A 65 -5.02 1.10 11.88
CA ASP A 65 -4.92 2.21 10.94
C ASP A 65 -4.71 1.70 9.50
N GLU A 66 -3.99 0.58 9.34
CA GLU A 66 -3.77 -0.05 8.04
C GLU A 66 -5.04 -0.73 7.52
N LEU A 67 -5.82 -1.37 8.39
CA LEU A 67 -7.14 -1.91 8.01
C LEU A 67 -8.14 -0.82 7.65
N ALA A 68 -8.13 0.31 8.37
CA ALA A 68 -8.96 1.47 8.04
C ALA A 68 -8.59 2.05 6.66
N GLN A 69 -7.29 2.15 6.36
CA GLN A 69 -6.81 2.53 5.03
C GLN A 69 -7.28 1.53 3.95
N ALA A 70 -7.12 0.22 4.17
CA ALA A 70 -7.62 -0.79 3.22
C ALA A 70 -9.14 -0.70 3.01
N ASN A 71 -9.93 -0.44 4.06
CA ASN A 71 -11.37 -0.23 3.97
C ASN A 71 -11.74 1.02 3.15
N SER A 72 -10.98 2.11 3.28
CA SER A 72 -11.20 3.30 2.45
C SER A 72 -11.04 3.01 0.95
N LEU A 73 -10.13 2.11 0.56
CA LEU A 73 -9.98 1.69 -0.84
C LEU A 73 -11.20 0.94 -1.38
N TYR A 74 -11.90 0.19 -0.52
CA TYR A 74 -13.17 -0.45 -0.88
C TYR A 74 -14.27 0.59 -1.03
N LEU A 75 -14.37 1.56 -0.11
CA LEU A 75 -15.38 2.63 -0.18
C LEU A 75 -15.22 3.51 -1.43
N LEU A 76 -13.96 3.81 -1.80
CA LEU A 76 -13.65 4.55 -3.02
C LEU A 76 -14.02 3.77 -4.29
N LEU A 77 -13.94 2.45 -4.27
CA LEU A 77 -14.33 1.62 -5.39
C LEU A 77 -15.85 1.57 -5.56
N GLU A 78 -16.57 1.54 -4.44
CA GLU A 78 -18.04 1.49 -4.41
C GLU A 78 -18.69 2.88 -4.64
N ASP A 79 -17.92 3.92 -4.97
CA ASP A 79 -18.37 5.31 -5.16
C ASP A 79 -19.31 5.80 -4.03
N ARG A 80 -18.98 5.46 -2.78
CA ARG A 80 -19.86 5.69 -1.62
C ARG A 80 -19.72 7.08 -0.99
N PHE A 81 -19.39 8.10 -1.78
CA PHE A 81 -19.15 9.49 -1.36
C PHE A 81 -19.83 10.47 -2.31
#